data_AF-S4P0V6-F1
#
_entry.id   AF-S4P0V6-F1
#
_cell.length_a   1.000
_cell.length_b   1.000
_cell.length_c   1.000
_cell.angle_alpha   90.00
_cell.angle_beta   90.00
_cell.angle_gamma   90.00
#
_symmetry.space_group_name_H-M   'P 1'
#
loop_
_entity.id
_entity.type
_entity.pdbx_description
1 polymer ?
#
loop_
_entity_poly.entity_id
_entity_poly.type
_entity_poly.pdbx_seq_one_letter_code
_entity_poly.pdbx_strand_id
1 'polypeptide(L)'
;MALCACKCLNVTLESDKLEEMFDIGKLSSTEQRDTFFNEKLLICQVNQLKVNLVQPALIGHRTVDHLTLESCLACGQTTHAILHDKNLVLIPKSIQTTLEHINSLKSSGSFSPVFNLIVPEVNNDVEMK
;
A
#
# COMPACT_ATOMS: atom_id res chain seq x y z
N MET A 1 16.86 -5.05 3.21
CA MET A 1 15.58 -5.36 2.57
C MET A 1 14.45 -4.85 3.45
N ALA A 2 13.72 -3.85 2.98
CA ALA A 2 12.55 -3.32 3.64
C ALA A 2 11.30 -3.98 3.06
N LEU A 3 10.32 -4.22 3.93
CA LEU A 3 9.10 -4.93 3.62
C LEU A 3 7.91 -4.05 4.01
N CYS A 4 6.97 -3.88 3.08
CA CYS A 4 5.72 -3.20 3.35
C CYS A 4 4.56 -4.09 2.92
N ALA A 5 3.46 -4.10 3.66
CA ALA A 5 2.29 -4.90 3.31
C ALA A 5 1.01 -4.18 3.68
N CYS A 6 -0.02 -4.35 2.86
CA CYS A 6 -1.36 -3.89 3.23
C CYS A 6 -1.95 -4.75 4.36
N LYS A 7 -2.94 -4.22 5.09
CA LYS A 7 -3.59 -4.88 6.24
C LYS A 7 -4.09 -6.30 5.96
N CYS A 8 -4.55 -6.59 4.74
CA CYS A 8 -5.07 -7.91 4.38
C CYS A 8 -4.03 -8.85 3.75
N LEU A 9 -2.77 -8.42 3.64
CA LEU A 9 -1.68 -9.15 2.98
C LEU A 9 -1.87 -9.42 1.49
N ASN A 10 -2.89 -8.83 0.85
CA ASN A 10 -3.09 -8.96 -0.59
C ASN A 10 -1.92 -8.36 -1.41
N VAL A 11 -1.36 -7.25 -0.93
CA VAL A 11 -0.22 -6.54 -1.52
C VAL A 11 0.95 -6.59 -0.56
N THR A 12 2.10 -7.04 -1.06
CA THR A 12 3.40 -6.96 -0.39
C THR A 12 4.40 -6.28 -1.30
N LEU A 13 5.15 -5.33 -0.75
CA LEU A 13 6.15 -4.53 -1.43
C LEU A 13 7.52 -4.82 -0.79
N GLU A 14 8.49 -5.19 -1.63
CA GLU A 14 9.86 -5.47 -1.23
C GLU A 14 10.80 -4.50 -1.94
N SER A 15 11.71 -3.88 -1.20
CA SER A 15 12.80 -3.09 -1.79
C SER A 15 14.06 -3.13 -0.92
N ASP A 16 15.23 -3.15 -1.56
CA ASP A 16 16.50 -3.10 -0.85
C ASP A 16 16.89 -1.68 -0.40
N LYS A 17 16.34 -0.66 -1.06
CA LYS A 17 16.66 0.75 -0.82
C LYS A 17 15.36 1.54 -0.71
N LEU A 18 14.89 1.73 0.52
CA LEU A 18 13.86 2.71 0.86
C LEU A 18 14.52 3.87 1.59
N GLU A 19 14.29 5.08 1.10
CA GLU A 19 14.73 6.32 1.75
C GLU A 19 13.51 7.05 2.32
N GLU A 20 13.67 7.82 3.39
CA GLU A 20 12.58 8.65 3.89
C GLU A 20 12.44 9.90 3.00
N MET A 21 11.23 10.17 2.53
CA MET A 21 10.95 11.36 1.74
C MET A 21 10.90 12.58 2.66
N PHE A 22 11.84 13.50 2.49
CA PHE A 22 11.94 14.70 3.33
C PHE A 22 11.17 15.92 2.77
N ASP A 23 10.81 15.93 1.48
CA ASP A 23 10.22 17.12 0.85
C ASP A 23 9.12 16.79 -0.19
N ILE A 24 7.90 17.26 0.10
CA ILE A 24 6.68 17.15 -0.75
C ILE A 24 6.53 18.40 -1.66
N GLY A 25 7.39 19.41 -1.51
CA GLY A 25 7.32 20.70 -2.19
C GLY A 25 7.48 20.67 -3.72
N LYS A 26 7.79 19.51 -4.31
CA LYS A 26 7.87 19.30 -5.77
C LYS A 26 6.58 18.77 -6.40
N LEU A 27 5.55 18.50 -5.61
CA LEU A 27 4.23 18.11 -6.11
C LEU A 27 3.35 19.33 -6.34
N SER A 28 2.41 19.22 -7.26
CA SER A 28 1.42 20.27 -7.52
C SER A 28 0.49 20.46 -6.32
N SER A 29 -0.19 21.61 -6.27
CA SER A 29 -1.16 21.92 -5.21
C SER A 29 -2.37 20.98 -5.18
N THR A 30 -2.68 20.30 -6.29
CA THR A 30 -3.75 19.29 -6.33
C THR A 30 -3.27 17.98 -5.69
N GLU A 31 -2.05 17.57 -5.98
CA GLU A 31 -1.48 16.34 -5.45
C GLU A 31 -1.23 16.47 -3.95
N GLN A 32 -0.72 17.62 -3.49
CA GLN A 32 -0.53 17.90 -2.06
C GLN A 32 -1.83 17.88 -1.24
N ARG A 33 -2.99 18.05 -1.87
CA ARG A 33 -4.31 17.97 -1.20
C ARG A 33 -4.81 16.53 -1.06
N ASP A 34 -4.19 15.57 -1.72
CA ASP A 34 -4.58 14.17 -1.58
C ASP A 34 -4.18 13.63 -0.20
N THR A 35 -5.09 12.92 0.46
CA THR A 35 -4.87 12.37 1.80
C THR A 35 -3.67 11.43 1.88
N PHE A 36 -3.24 10.86 0.75
CA PHE A 36 -2.02 10.06 0.66
C PHE A 36 -0.76 10.80 1.14
N PHE A 37 -0.70 12.12 0.95
CA PHE A 37 0.46 12.95 1.33
C PHE A 37 0.38 13.50 2.77
N ASN A 38 -0.68 13.16 3.52
CA ASN A 38 -0.84 13.57 4.91
C ASN A 38 -0.05 12.69 5.91
N GLU A 39 0.66 11.66 5.43
CA GLU A 39 1.51 10.80 6.25
C GLU A 39 2.96 10.79 5.78
N LYS A 40 3.85 10.18 6.59
CA LYS A 40 5.25 10.02 6.22
C LYS A 40 5.38 9.01 5.07
N LEU A 41 6.15 9.36 4.05
CA LEU A 41 6.36 8.53 2.87
C LEU A 41 7.80 8.02 2.81
N LEU A 42 7.95 6.80 2.33
CA LEU A 42 9.20 6.20 1.90
C LEU A 42 9.30 6.32 0.38
N ILE A 43 10.52 6.39 -0.15
CA ILE A 43 10.77 6.53 -1.58
C ILE A 43 11.77 5.49 -2.09
N CYS A 44 11.51 4.98 -3.29
CA CYS A 44 12.47 4.20 -4.06
C CYS A 44 12.29 4.39 -5.56
N GLN A 45 13.24 3.89 -6.35
CA GLN A 45 13.10 3.82 -7.80
C GLN A 45 12.13 2.70 -8.17
N VAL A 46 11.34 2.88 -9.23
CA VAL A 46 10.37 1.88 -9.71
C VAL A 46 11.04 0.52 -9.97
N ASN A 47 12.25 0.51 -10.54
CA ASN A 47 13.00 -0.71 -10.83
C ASN A 47 13.58 -1.43 -9.59
N GLN A 48 13.52 -0.79 -8.42
CA GLN A 48 13.98 -1.35 -7.14
C GLN A 48 12.82 -1.86 -6.29
N LEU A 49 11.58 -1.73 -6.77
CA LEU A 49 10.40 -2.20 -6.09
C LEU A 49 9.94 -3.52 -6.69
N LYS A 50 9.84 -4.55 -5.85
CA LYS A 50 9.17 -5.80 -6.18
C LYS A 50 7.78 -5.79 -5.55
N VAL A 51 6.77 -5.87 -6.41
CA VAL A 51 5.36 -5.90 -6.02
C VAL A 51 4.87 -7.34 -6.12
N ASN A 52 4.42 -7.91 -5.00
CA ASN A 52 3.76 -9.21 -4.95
C ASN A 52 2.28 -9.01 -4.67
N LEU A 53 1.44 -9.60 -5.52
CA LEU A 53 -0.02 -9.53 -5.43
C LEU A 53 -0.57 -10.95 -5.25
N VAL A 54 -1.38 -11.15 -4.22
CA VAL A 54 -2.09 -12.42 -4.02
C VAL A 54 -3.29 -12.51 -4.95
N GLN A 55 -4.12 -11.45 -4.96
CA GLN A 55 -5.29 -11.30 -5.82
C GLN A 55 -5.17 -10.00 -6.62
N PRO A 56 -4.63 -10.06 -7.85
CA PRO A 56 -4.46 -8.87 -8.70
C PRO A 56 -5.78 -8.17 -9.04
N ALA A 57 -6.90 -8.91 -9.07
CA ALA A 57 -8.22 -8.34 -9.32
C ALA A 57 -8.72 -7.40 -8.20
N LEU A 58 -8.08 -7.42 -7.02
CA LEU A 58 -8.42 -6.58 -5.87
C LEU A 58 -7.53 -5.33 -5.77
N ILE A 59 -6.97 -4.88 -6.90
CA ILE A 59 -6.17 -3.66 -6.98
C ILE A 59 -6.96 -2.57 -7.68
N GLY A 60 -7.02 -1.41 -7.03
CA GLY A 60 -7.65 -0.20 -7.52
C GLY A 60 -6.59 0.82 -7.91
N HIS A 61 -6.77 1.42 -9.08
CA HIS A 61 -5.89 2.41 -9.63
C HIS A 61 -6.62 3.76 -9.69
N ARG A 62 -5.96 4.84 -9.24
CA ARG A 62 -6.47 6.20 -9.39
C ARG A 62 -5.35 7.13 -9.81
N THR A 63 -5.54 7.84 -10.92
CA THR A 63 -4.59 8.85 -11.39
C THR A 63 -4.95 10.22 -10.86
N VAL A 64 -3.95 10.96 -10.37
CA VAL A 64 -4.07 12.37 -9.97
C VAL A 64 -2.93 13.12 -10.69
N ASP A 65 -3.24 13.89 -11.72
CA ASP A 65 -2.23 14.55 -12.55
C ASP A 65 -1.13 13.58 -13.06
N HIS A 66 0.10 13.66 -12.53
CA HIS A 66 1.24 12.85 -12.98
C HIS A 66 1.55 11.67 -12.06
N LEU A 67 0.71 11.40 -11.07
CA LEU A 67 0.84 10.28 -10.15
C LEU A 67 -0.27 9.24 -10.34
N THR A 68 0.08 7.98 -10.12
CA THR A 68 -0.88 6.86 -10.07
C THR A 68 -0.85 6.24 -8.68
N LEU A 69 -1.98 6.30 -7.98
CA LEU A 69 -2.18 5.67 -6.68
C LEU A 69 -2.68 4.25 -6.86
N GLU A 70 -1.99 3.34 -6.18
CA GLU A 70 -2.28 1.91 -6.14
C GLU A 70 -2.88 1.57 -4.79
N SER A 71 -4.10 1.05 -4.77
CA SER A 71 -4.85 0.75 -3.55
C SER A 71 -5.32 -0.69 -3.52
N CYS A 72 -5.31 -1.29 -2.34
CA CYS A 72 -5.89 -2.61 -2.13
C CYS A 72 -7.39 -2.45 -1.85
N LEU A 73 -8.24 -2.91 -2.77
CA LEU A 73 -9.69 -2.84 -2.64
C LEU A 73 -10.21 -3.71 -1.49
N ALA A 74 -9.51 -4.79 -1.14
CA ALA A 74 -9.91 -5.71 -0.09
C ALA A 74 -9.88 -5.08 1.32
N CYS A 75 -8.96 -4.14 1.58
CA CYS A 75 -8.85 -3.45 2.87
C CYS A 75 -8.94 -1.93 2.78
N GLY A 76 -9.20 -1.38 1.59
CA GLY A 76 -9.31 0.06 1.32
C GLY A 76 -8.01 0.85 1.51
N GLN A 77 -6.86 0.19 1.65
CA GLN A 77 -5.60 0.85 1.96
C GLN A 77 -4.82 1.19 0.69
N THR A 78 -4.43 2.45 0.55
CA THR A 78 -3.45 2.85 -0.47
C THR A 78 -2.09 2.25 -0.13
N THR A 79 -1.47 1.60 -1.10
CA THR A 79 -0.23 0.83 -0.93
C THR A 79 1.00 1.58 -1.42
N HIS A 80 0.91 2.22 -2.57
CA HIS A 80 1.98 3.04 -3.11
C HIS A 80 1.43 4.03 -4.15
N ALA A 81 2.23 5.05 -4.48
CA ALA A 81 1.98 5.95 -5.58
C ALA A 81 3.19 5.94 -6.53
N ILE A 82 2.94 5.88 -7.83
CA ILE A 82 3.95 5.91 -8.87
C ILE A 82 3.98 7.32 -9.44
N LEU A 83 5.15 7.95 -9.39
CA LEU A 83 5.41 9.27 -9.97
C LEU A 83 6.11 9.08 -11.32
N HIS A 84 5.35 9.22 -12.41
CA HIS A 84 5.81 8.83 -13.75
C HIS A 84 6.91 9.72 -14.30
N ASP A 85 6.92 11.01 -13.95
CA ASP A 85 7.90 11.99 -14.43
C ASP A 85 9.33 11.73 -13.90
N LYS A 86 9.43 11.20 -12.68
CA LYS A 86 10.71 10.95 -11.97
C LYS A 86 11.06 9.47 -11.85
N ASN A 87 10.18 8.57 -12.31
CA ASN A 87 10.33 7.12 -12.15
C ASN A 87 10.52 6.70 -10.68
N LEU A 88 9.75 7.34 -9.79
CA LEU A 88 9.81 7.13 -8.34
C LEU A 88 8.54 6.45 -7.85
N VAL A 89 8.68 5.65 -6.80
CA VAL A 89 7.56 5.11 -6.04
C VAL A 89 7.57 5.68 -4.64
N LEU A 90 6.41 6.14 -4.21
CA LEU A 90 6.14 6.64 -2.87
C LEU A 90 5.32 5.59 -2.11
N ILE A 91 5.73 5.26 -0.90
CA ILE A 91 5.11 4.20 -0.10
C ILE A 91 4.75 4.78 1.27
N PRO A 92 3.50 4.63 1.75
CA PRO A 92 3.15 5.00 3.12
C PRO A 92 4.04 4.31 4.14
N LYS A 93 4.71 5.08 5.00
CA LYS A 93 5.56 4.50 6.07
C LYS A 93 4.72 3.66 7.05
N SER A 94 3.43 3.96 7.18
CA SER A 94 2.49 3.21 8.02
C SER A 94 2.30 1.75 7.61
N ILE A 95 2.62 1.38 6.37
CA ILE A 95 2.53 -0.02 5.90
C ILE A 95 3.84 -0.79 6.00
N GLN A 96 4.91 -0.15 6.47
CA GLN A 96 6.17 -0.83 6.72
C GLN A 96 6.00 -1.87 7.83
N THR A 97 6.50 -3.07 7.61
CA THR A 97 6.30 -4.21 8.50
C THR A 97 7.52 -5.12 8.53
N THR A 98 7.46 -6.21 9.29
CA THR A 98 8.50 -7.23 9.36
C THR A 98 7.94 -8.60 8.98
N LEU A 99 8.83 -9.52 8.63
CA LEU A 99 8.44 -10.87 8.25
C LEU A 99 7.76 -11.61 9.42
N GLU A 100 8.22 -11.38 10.65
CA GLU A 100 7.64 -11.94 11.87
C GLU A 100 6.19 -11.49 12.04
N HIS A 101 5.90 -10.21 11.78
CA HIS A 101 4.55 -9.68 11.86
C HIS A 101 3.63 -10.30 10.79
N ILE A 102 4.11 -10.42 9.54
CA ILE A 102 3.35 -11.09 8.47
C ILE A 102 3.06 -12.55 8.83
N ASN A 103 4.04 -13.27 9.36
CA ASN A 103 3.84 -14.67 9.76
C ASN A 103 2.84 -14.77 10.92
N SER A 104 2.91 -13.88 11.90
CA SER A 104 1.93 -13.80 12.99
C SER A 104 0.51 -13.55 12.47
N LEU A 105 0.35 -12.68 11.47
CA LEU A 105 -0.93 -12.42 10.82
C LEU A 105 -1.46 -13.64 10.04
N LYS A 106 -0.58 -14.38 9.34
CA LYS A 106 -0.96 -15.62 8.64
C LYS A 106 -1.36 -16.74 9.59
N SER A 107 -0.84 -16.75 10.81
CA SER A 107 -1.24 -17.69 11.86
C SER A 107 -2.52 -17.28 12.60
N SER A 108 -3.08 -16.09 12.32
CA SER A 108 -4.32 -15.63 12.93
C SER A 108 -5.55 -16.37 12.37
N GLY A 109 -6.62 -16.45 13.16
CA GLY A 109 -7.89 -17.06 12.74
C GLY A 109 -8.61 -16.31 11.61
N SER A 110 -8.22 -15.05 11.35
CA SER A 110 -8.80 -14.21 10.30
C SER A 110 -8.14 -14.41 8.93
N PHE A 111 -7.06 -15.20 8.87
CA PHE A 111 -6.40 -15.55 7.62
C PHE A 111 -7.20 -16.63 6.87
N SER A 112 -7.64 -16.33 5.65
CA SER A 112 -8.30 -17.31 4.80
C SER A 112 -7.27 -18.09 3.99
N PRO A 113 -7.10 -19.41 4.20
CA PRO A 113 -6.21 -20.22 3.38
C PRO A 113 -6.72 -20.38 1.94
N VAL A 114 -8.03 -20.20 1.70
CA VAL A 114 -8.63 -20.32 0.37
C VAL A 114 -8.30 -19.09 -0.48
N PHE A 115 -8.46 -17.89 0.08
CA PHE A 115 -8.18 -16.64 -0.64
C PHE A 115 -6.73 -16.15 -0.47
N ASN A 116 -5.98 -16.76 0.45
CA ASN A 116 -4.60 -16.44 0.81
C ASN A 116 -4.42 -14.98 1.28
N LEU A 117 -5.46 -14.44 1.93
CA LEU A 117 -5.50 -13.06 2.46
C LEU A 117 -6.27 -13.03 3.78
N ILE A 118 -6.05 -11.98 4.58
CA ILE A 118 -6.82 -11.75 5.80
C ILE A 118 -8.17 -11.15 5.41
N VAL A 119 -9.24 -11.84 5.79
CA VAL A 119 -10.59 -11.37 5.57
C VAL A 119 -10.98 -10.53 6.79
N PRO A 120 -11.40 -9.26 6.60
CA PRO A 120 -11.91 -8.46 7.70
C PRO A 120 -13.07 -9.19 8.38
N GLU A 121 -13.12 -9.15 9.71
CA GLU A 121 -14.31 -9.61 10.42
C GLU A 121 -15.49 -8.75 9.96
N VAL A 122 -16.48 -9.39 9.33
CA VAL A 122 -17.75 -8.75 8.99
C VAL A 122 -18.49 -8.45 10.29
N ASN A 123 -18.33 -7.24 10.82
CA ASN A 123 -19.33 -6.69 11.73
C ASN A 123 -20.62 -6.56 10.91
N ASN A 124 -21.57 -7.46 11.14
CA ASN A 124 -22.87 -7.51 10.46
C ASN A 124 -23.79 -6.32 10.79
N ASP A 125 -23.27 -5.22 11.32
CA ASP A 125 -24.03 -3.99 11.57
C ASP A 125 -24.13 -3.16 10.28
N VAL A 126 -24.74 -3.74 9.25
CA VAL A 126 -25.27 -2.94 8.15
C VAL A 126 -26.63 -2.42 8.61
N GLU A 127 -26.63 -1.26 9.29
CA GLU A 127 -27.84 -0.44 9.36
C GLU A 127 -28.17 0.04 7.94
N MET A 128 -29.01 -0.71 7.25
CA MET A 128 -29.69 -0.21 6.05
C MET A 128 -30.61 0.93 6.47
N LYS A 129 -30.24 2.17 6.11
CA LYS A 129 -31.14 3.33 6.12
C LYS A 129 -31.82 3.48 4.77
#